data_AF-A0A1G7M6B9-F1
#
_entry.id   AF-A0A1G7M6B9-F1
#
_cell.length_a   1.000
_cell.length_b   1.000
_cell.length_c   1.000
_cell.angle_alpha   90.00
_cell.angle_beta   90.00
_cell.angle_gamma   90.00
#
_symmetry.space_group_name_H-M   'P 1'
#
loop_
_entity.id
_entity.type
_entity.pdbx_description
1 polymer ?
#
loop_
_entity_poly.entity_id
_entity_poly.type
_entity_poly.pdbx_seq_one_letter_code
_entity_poly.pdbx_strand_id
1 'polypeptide(L)'
;MRPRYFRLLPFTLLLSTLAYAQQVTHEKEYQPPALSLTQLMEHDATLSSALMTYARTGDSATFRSVILQQADAGNLGAQLMLGEQFIPRQCTFEPNHDVPDCGRDTASAAQSPNPLGIVRSYEDAAQWLEKASAAGSGEASEVLAQLITRMYANGHATSYTEADAIRLHALARTQGFDVEPISVTCYKVVHGGQGISLGRLPGLIVGDPPEQPFTSDELAALKKLGVSGTLLYGGGSGGGDSMLLTRPQGPLVHVRVLLDHAPEAEVRLPMPAHRDVIYVQQGKGFVAIPADGENLPRYVIVNPVKGPTPQVTVGTQTMDGGVSGGFCTRFP
;
A
#
# COMPACT_ATOMS: atom_id res chain seq x y z
N MET A 1 77.81 23.52 24.64
CA MET A 1 76.38 23.90 24.51
C MET A 1 75.58 22.63 24.23
N ARG A 2 74.68 22.25 25.15
CA ARG A 2 73.73 21.12 25.02
C ARG A 2 72.35 21.67 24.60
N PRO A 3 71.53 20.88 23.89
CA PRO A 3 70.26 20.43 24.48
C PRO A 3 70.06 18.92 24.23
N ARG A 4 69.80 18.10 25.26
CA ARG A 4 68.53 17.83 25.99
C ARG A 4 67.56 16.92 25.21
N TYR A 5 67.47 15.69 25.69
CA TYR A 5 66.40 14.71 25.47
C TYR A 5 65.03 15.26 25.89
N PHE A 6 63.97 14.93 25.14
CA PHE A 6 62.62 14.77 25.70
C PHE A 6 61.90 13.60 25.03
N ARG A 7 61.56 12.59 25.85
CA ARG A 7 60.51 11.60 25.61
C ARG A 7 59.16 12.31 25.62
N LEU A 8 58.25 11.92 24.73
CA LEU A 8 56.80 12.04 24.95
C LEU A 8 56.15 10.69 24.60
N LEU A 9 55.57 10.06 25.62
CA LEU A 9 54.44 9.13 25.59
C LEU A 9 53.29 9.86 26.33
N PRO A 10 52.04 9.38 26.37
CA PRO A 10 51.13 8.87 25.34
C PRO A 10 49.80 9.71 25.32
N PHE A 11 48.90 9.51 24.35
CA PHE A 11 47.47 9.83 24.54
C PHE A 11 46.58 8.78 23.90
N THR A 12 45.76 8.19 24.76
CA THR A 12 44.72 7.19 24.57
C THR A 12 43.46 7.77 23.91
N LEU A 13 42.78 6.90 23.15
CA LEU A 13 41.32 6.79 22.98
C LEU A 13 40.53 7.86 22.19
N LEU A 14 39.51 7.33 21.50
CA LEU A 14 38.33 7.97 20.91
C LEU A 14 38.47 8.57 19.50
N LEU A 15 38.01 7.79 18.51
CA LEU A 15 36.90 8.17 17.60
C LEU A 15 36.59 7.02 16.64
N SER A 16 36.05 5.94 17.21
CA SER A 16 35.10 5.07 16.51
C SER A 16 33.70 5.65 16.71
N THR A 17 32.83 5.47 15.70
CA THR A 17 31.41 5.87 15.60
C THR A 17 31.15 7.36 15.36
N LEU A 18 30.90 7.71 14.09
CA LEU A 18 29.90 8.69 13.63
C LEU A 18 29.96 8.76 12.10
N ALA A 19 29.53 7.67 11.47
CA ALA A 19 29.08 7.70 10.09
C ALA A 19 27.80 6.86 10.07
N TYR A 20 26.67 7.48 10.37
CA TYR A 20 25.32 7.11 9.95
C TYR A 20 24.33 8.01 10.69
N ALA A 21 24.18 9.23 10.18
CA ALA A 21 22.95 9.98 10.31
C ALA A 21 22.55 10.28 8.87
N GLN A 22 21.73 9.41 8.27
CA GLN A 22 21.04 9.78 7.05
C GLN A 22 20.12 10.95 7.42
N GLN A 23 20.50 12.14 6.96
CA GLN A 23 19.65 13.32 6.97
C GLN A 23 18.41 12.98 6.15
N VAL A 24 17.24 13.11 6.78
CA VAL A 24 15.94 13.10 6.10
C VAL A 24 15.97 14.26 5.11
N THR A 25 16.23 13.92 3.84
CA THR A 25 16.10 14.83 2.71
C THR A 25 14.68 15.40 2.68
N HIS A 26 14.49 16.64 2.22
CA HIS A 26 13.16 17.17 1.91
C HIS A 26 12.42 16.18 1.00
N GLU A 27 11.58 15.33 1.57
CA GLU A 27 10.89 14.26 0.85
C GLU A 27 9.87 14.88 -0.09
N LYS A 28 10.05 14.61 -1.38
CA LYS A 28 9.18 15.10 -2.45
C LYS A 28 7.77 14.57 -2.19
N GLU A 29 6.78 15.46 -2.26
CA GLU A 29 5.37 15.07 -2.18
C GLU A 29 5.07 13.97 -3.21
N TYR A 30 4.28 12.97 -2.79
CA TYR A 30 3.89 11.88 -3.68
C TYR A 30 3.15 12.44 -4.89
N GLN A 31 3.45 11.89 -6.06
CA GLN A 31 2.75 12.21 -7.30
C GLN A 31 2.24 10.88 -7.88
N PRO A 32 0.92 10.72 -8.05
CA PRO A 32 0.37 9.55 -8.71
C PRO A 32 0.95 9.35 -10.11
N PRO A 33 0.96 8.11 -10.64
CA PRO A 33 1.44 7.87 -12.00
C PRO A 33 0.68 8.71 -13.02
N ALA A 34 1.39 9.34 -13.95
CA ALA A 34 0.81 10.32 -14.88
C ALA A 34 -0.33 9.75 -15.75
N LEU A 35 -0.33 8.43 -15.99
CA LEU A 35 -1.36 7.71 -16.76
C LEU A 35 -2.32 6.91 -15.87
N SER A 36 -2.41 7.27 -14.59
CA SER A 36 -3.46 6.81 -13.68
C SER A 36 -4.78 7.53 -13.97
N LEU A 37 -5.91 6.89 -13.67
CA LEU A 37 -7.24 7.44 -13.86
C LEU A 37 -7.40 8.76 -13.12
N THR A 38 -6.91 8.86 -11.87
CA THR A 38 -6.93 10.10 -11.08
C THR A 38 -6.25 11.25 -11.83
N GLN A 39 -5.00 11.07 -12.28
CA GLN A 39 -4.26 12.11 -12.99
C GLN A 39 -4.91 12.47 -14.33
N LEU A 40 -5.37 11.47 -15.07
CA LEU A 40 -6.05 11.67 -16.36
C LEU A 40 -7.35 12.44 -16.18
N MET A 41 -8.12 12.17 -15.12
CA MET A 41 -9.36 12.90 -14.82
C MET A 41 -9.10 14.32 -14.31
N GLU A 42 -8.05 14.54 -13.53
CA GLU A 42 -7.66 15.88 -13.05
C GLU A 42 -7.20 16.78 -14.19
N HIS A 43 -6.49 16.24 -15.18
CA HIS A 43 -5.95 17.00 -16.30
C HIS A 43 -6.89 17.11 -17.50
N ASP A 44 -7.93 16.28 -17.59
CA ASP A 44 -8.91 16.33 -18.68
C ASP A 44 -10.15 17.17 -18.30
N ALA A 45 -10.22 18.38 -18.84
CA ALA A 45 -11.33 19.29 -18.58
C ALA A 45 -12.70 18.75 -19.06
N THR A 46 -12.73 17.95 -20.13
CA THR A 46 -13.98 17.36 -20.64
C THR A 46 -14.50 16.30 -19.67
N LEU A 47 -13.64 15.37 -19.24
CA LEU A 47 -14.02 14.31 -18.30
C LEU A 47 -14.38 14.89 -16.92
N SER A 48 -13.57 15.82 -16.42
CA SER A 48 -13.81 16.49 -15.14
C SER A 48 -15.14 17.27 -15.15
N SER A 49 -15.41 18.04 -16.21
CA SER A 49 -16.68 18.77 -16.35
C SER A 49 -17.89 17.83 -16.44
N ALA A 50 -17.75 16.72 -17.16
CA ALA A 50 -18.80 15.71 -17.29
C ALA A 50 -19.12 15.06 -15.93
N LEU A 51 -18.09 14.68 -15.16
CA LEU A 51 -18.26 14.15 -13.81
C LEU A 51 -18.93 15.16 -12.87
N MET A 52 -18.48 16.42 -12.87
CA MET A 52 -19.06 17.45 -12.01
C MET A 52 -20.52 17.77 -12.38
N THR A 53 -20.85 17.70 -13.67
CA THR A 53 -22.24 17.84 -14.15
C THR A 53 -23.08 16.66 -13.70
N TYR A 54 -22.58 15.44 -13.85
CA TYR A 54 -23.23 14.23 -13.34
C TYR A 54 -23.48 14.33 -11.83
N ALA A 55 -22.47 14.69 -11.03
CA ALA A 55 -22.59 14.81 -9.58
C ALA A 55 -23.66 15.83 -9.15
N ARG A 56 -23.89 16.88 -9.95
CA ARG A 56 -24.91 17.91 -9.68
C ARG A 56 -26.31 17.51 -10.15
N THR A 57 -26.41 16.78 -11.26
CA THR A 57 -27.68 16.57 -11.97
C THR A 57 -28.23 15.16 -11.86
N GLY A 58 -27.38 14.19 -11.56
CA GLY A 58 -27.69 12.75 -11.62
C GLY A 58 -27.87 12.21 -13.05
N ASP A 59 -27.62 13.01 -14.10
CA ASP A 59 -27.83 12.61 -15.48
C ASP A 59 -26.76 11.61 -15.97
N SER A 60 -27.02 10.34 -15.69
CA SER A 60 -26.16 9.22 -16.05
C SER A 60 -26.10 9.01 -17.57
N ALA A 61 -27.14 9.40 -18.31
CA ALA A 61 -27.21 9.17 -19.75
C ALA A 61 -26.29 10.12 -20.51
N THR A 62 -26.33 11.42 -20.17
CA THR A 62 -25.40 12.41 -20.71
C THR A 62 -23.97 12.09 -20.31
N PHE A 63 -23.75 11.73 -19.03
CA PHE A 63 -22.42 11.36 -18.55
C PHE A 63 -21.85 10.17 -19.35
N ARG A 64 -22.62 9.08 -19.47
CA ARG A 64 -22.24 7.92 -20.30
C ARG A 64 -21.93 8.32 -21.74
N SER A 65 -22.76 9.16 -22.37
CA SER A 65 -22.53 9.57 -23.76
C SER A 65 -21.20 10.28 -23.94
N VAL A 66 -20.82 11.15 -23.01
CA VAL A 66 -19.53 11.84 -23.06
C VAL A 66 -18.39 10.84 -22.90
N ILE A 67 -18.46 9.95 -21.91
CA ILE A 67 -17.41 8.96 -21.67
C ILE A 67 -17.22 8.03 -22.87
N LEU A 68 -18.29 7.50 -23.46
CA LEU A 68 -18.21 6.65 -24.66
C LEU A 68 -17.57 7.39 -25.83
N GLN A 69 -18.02 8.62 -26.11
CA GLN A 69 -17.48 9.43 -27.20
C GLN A 69 -15.97 9.69 -27.02
N GLN A 70 -15.54 10.02 -25.80
CA GLN A 70 -14.13 10.25 -25.51
C GLN A 70 -13.31 8.96 -25.64
N ALA A 71 -13.81 7.83 -25.14
CA ALA A 71 -13.11 6.57 -25.22
C ALA A 71 -12.94 6.08 -26.67
N ASP A 72 -13.98 6.25 -27.50
CA ASP A 72 -13.94 5.96 -28.95
C ASP A 72 -12.96 6.89 -29.69
N ALA A 73 -12.78 8.12 -29.23
CA ALA A 73 -11.79 9.06 -29.74
C ALA A 73 -10.35 8.77 -29.26
N GLY A 74 -10.13 7.72 -28.47
CA GLY A 74 -8.81 7.34 -27.97
C GLY A 74 -8.41 7.99 -26.65
N ASN A 75 -9.34 8.65 -25.96
CA ASN A 75 -9.05 9.26 -24.66
C ASN A 75 -8.77 8.18 -23.60
N LEU A 76 -7.54 8.17 -23.07
CA LEU A 76 -7.09 7.14 -22.13
C LEU A 76 -7.88 7.11 -20.82
N GLY A 77 -8.20 8.28 -20.24
CA GLY A 77 -8.97 8.36 -19.00
C GLY A 77 -10.38 7.82 -19.17
N ALA A 78 -11.00 8.09 -20.33
CA ALA A 78 -12.31 7.55 -20.66
C ALA A 78 -12.28 6.02 -20.89
N GLN A 79 -11.23 5.50 -21.54
CA GLN A 79 -11.04 4.05 -21.72
C GLN A 79 -10.86 3.33 -20.38
N LEU A 80 -10.01 3.85 -19.48
CA LEU A 80 -9.86 3.34 -18.12
C LEU A 80 -11.19 3.35 -17.35
N MET A 81 -11.90 4.48 -17.39
CA MET A 81 -13.18 4.61 -16.71
C MET A 81 -14.19 3.57 -17.22
N LEU A 82 -14.32 3.39 -18.55
CA LEU A 82 -15.19 2.35 -19.10
C LEU A 82 -14.77 0.96 -18.63
N GLY A 83 -13.47 0.65 -18.74
CA GLY A 83 -12.90 -0.61 -18.30
C GLY A 83 -13.35 -0.96 -16.88
N GLU A 84 -13.14 -0.05 -15.93
CA GLU A 84 -13.55 -0.22 -14.53
C GLU A 84 -15.07 -0.32 -14.33
N GLN A 85 -15.86 0.49 -15.03
CA GLN A 85 -17.31 0.48 -14.90
C GLN A 85 -17.93 -0.82 -15.46
N PHE A 86 -17.30 -1.46 -16.44
CA PHE A 86 -17.74 -2.76 -16.95
C PHE A 86 -17.38 -3.92 -16.02
N ILE A 87 -16.41 -3.77 -15.10
CA ILE A 87 -15.95 -4.87 -14.23
C ILE A 87 -17.13 -5.48 -13.45
N PRO A 88 -17.42 -6.78 -13.61
CA PRO A 88 -18.41 -7.47 -12.78
C PRO A 88 -18.03 -7.40 -11.30
N ARG A 89 -19.05 -7.28 -10.44
CA ARG A 89 -18.81 -7.29 -8.98
C ARG A 89 -18.18 -8.61 -8.57
N GLN A 90 -17.31 -8.55 -7.57
CA GLN A 90 -16.68 -9.73 -7.02
C GLN A 90 -17.71 -10.56 -6.26
N CYS A 91 -17.67 -11.89 -6.42
CA CYS A 91 -18.38 -12.78 -5.51
C CYS A 91 -17.72 -12.68 -4.12
N THR A 92 -18.47 -12.36 -3.08
CA THR A 92 -17.91 -12.37 -1.73
C THR A 92 -17.83 -13.81 -1.23
N PHE A 93 -16.65 -14.24 -0.82
CA PHE A 93 -16.49 -15.37 0.08
C PHE A 93 -16.72 -14.85 1.50
N GLU A 94 -17.89 -15.10 2.07
CA GLU A 94 -18.05 -14.96 3.51
C GLU A 94 -17.37 -16.17 4.18
N PRO A 95 -16.63 -16.00 5.29
CA PRO A 95 -15.89 -17.08 5.96
C PRO A 95 -16.72 -18.33 6.34
N ASN A 96 -18.05 -18.22 6.35
CA ASN A 96 -18.99 -19.28 6.75
C ASN A 96 -19.87 -19.79 5.61
N HIS A 97 -19.60 -19.42 4.35
CA HIS A 97 -20.36 -19.89 3.19
C HIS A 97 -19.47 -20.71 2.24
N ASP A 98 -19.85 -21.98 2.03
CA ASP A 98 -19.18 -22.92 1.12
C ASP A 98 -19.39 -22.60 -0.37
N VAL A 99 -20.26 -21.62 -0.68
CA VAL A 99 -20.54 -21.16 -2.04
C VAL A 99 -20.27 -19.65 -2.08
N PRO A 100 -19.44 -19.15 -3.01
CA PRO A 100 -19.28 -17.70 -3.20
C PRO A 100 -20.66 -17.07 -3.43
N ASP A 101 -21.02 -16.04 -2.67
CA ASP A 101 -22.22 -15.26 -2.98
C ASP A 101 -21.90 -14.41 -4.21
N CYS A 102 -22.14 -15.00 -5.38
CA CYS A 102 -21.93 -14.36 -6.66
C CYS A 102 -23.05 -13.39 -7.04
N GLY A 103 -24.06 -13.21 -6.17
CA GLY A 103 -25.34 -12.67 -6.60
C GLY A 103 -25.94 -13.61 -7.63
N ARG A 104 -27.06 -14.24 -7.31
CA ARG A 104 -27.93 -14.65 -8.42
C ARG A 104 -28.30 -13.37 -9.18
N ASP A 105 -28.52 -13.46 -10.48
CA ASP A 105 -29.15 -12.42 -11.32
C ASP A 105 -30.58 -12.03 -10.86
N THR A 106 -30.93 -12.24 -9.60
CA THR A 106 -32.14 -11.77 -8.96
C THR A 106 -31.87 -10.43 -8.30
N ALA A 107 -31.98 -9.38 -9.09
CA ALA A 107 -32.54 -8.04 -8.85
C ALA A 107 -32.83 -7.46 -7.43
N SER A 108 -32.25 -7.90 -6.31
CA SER A 108 -32.75 -7.46 -4.98
C SER A 108 -31.74 -7.17 -3.86
N ALA A 109 -30.43 -7.25 -4.07
CA ALA A 109 -29.45 -6.68 -3.12
C ALA A 109 -28.96 -5.33 -3.65
N ALA A 110 -29.37 -4.25 -2.97
CA ALA A 110 -29.06 -2.83 -3.24
C ALA A 110 -27.83 -2.60 -4.15
N GLN A 111 -28.10 -2.45 -5.44
CA GLN A 111 -27.10 -2.08 -6.43
C GLN A 111 -26.62 -0.66 -6.11
N SER A 112 -25.41 -0.48 -5.57
CA SER A 112 -24.71 0.80 -5.81
C SER A 112 -24.73 1.07 -7.32
N PRO A 113 -25.43 2.10 -7.79
CA PRO A 113 -25.70 2.28 -9.22
C PRO A 113 -24.37 2.51 -9.94
N ASN A 114 -24.20 1.84 -11.09
CA ASN A 114 -23.12 2.23 -12.00
C ASN A 114 -23.41 3.66 -12.47
N PRO A 115 -22.49 4.63 -12.29
CA PRO A 115 -22.73 6.03 -12.66
C PRO A 115 -22.96 6.23 -14.17
N LEU A 116 -22.53 5.28 -15.00
CA LEU A 116 -22.80 5.27 -16.43
C LEU A 116 -24.06 4.48 -16.81
N GLY A 117 -24.68 3.77 -15.86
CA GLY A 117 -25.85 2.93 -16.13
C GLY A 117 -25.58 1.84 -17.18
N ILE A 118 -24.34 1.36 -17.27
CA ILE A 118 -23.95 0.26 -18.17
C ILE A 118 -24.09 -1.10 -17.48
N VAL A 119 -24.43 -2.10 -18.29
CA VAL A 119 -24.43 -3.51 -17.86
C VAL A 119 -22.98 -3.98 -17.77
N ARG A 120 -22.61 -4.63 -16.67
CA ARG A 120 -21.25 -5.12 -16.43
C ARG A 120 -20.96 -6.34 -17.32
N SER A 121 -19.73 -6.46 -17.79
CA SER A 121 -19.29 -7.45 -18.77
C SER A 121 -17.78 -7.64 -18.65
N TYR A 122 -17.33 -8.89 -18.51
CA TYR A 122 -15.90 -9.21 -18.44
C TYR A 122 -15.19 -8.88 -19.75
N GLU A 123 -15.86 -9.15 -20.87
CA GLU A 123 -15.36 -8.95 -22.21
C GLU A 123 -15.20 -7.46 -22.53
N ASP A 124 -16.22 -6.64 -22.21
CA ASP A 124 -16.15 -5.19 -22.45
C ASP A 124 -15.12 -4.53 -21.54
N ALA A 125 -15.03 -4.97 -20.27
CA ALA A 125 -14.00 -4.50 -19.35
C ALA A 125 -12.61 -4.79 -19.91
N ALA A 126 -12.36 -6.04 -20.32
CA ALA A 126 -11.09 -6.46 -20.88
C ALA A 126 -10.73 -5.65 -22.13
N GLN A 127 -11.66 -5.47 -23.06
CA GLN A 127 -11.42 -4.73 -24.31
C GLN A 127 -10.95 -3.29 -24.05
N TRP A 128 -11.58 -2.58 -23.11
CA TRP A 128 -11.21 -1.20 -22.79
C TRP A 128 -9.89 -1.12 -22.01
N LEU A 129 -9.66 -2.04 -21.08
CA LEU A 129 -8.41 -2.12 -20.33
C LEU A 129 -7.23 -2.51 -21.21
N GLU A 130 -7.40 -3.39 -22.19
CA GLU A 130 -6.36 -3.73 -23.17
C GLU A 130 -5.93 -2.51 -23.98
N LYS A 131 -6.88 -1.69 -24.46
CA LYS A 131 -6.58 -0.44 -25.17
C LYS A 131 -5.78 0.52 -24.30
N ALA A 132 -6.20 0.72 -23.05
CA ALA A 132 -5.52 1.61 -22.11
C ALA A 132 -4.14 1.09 -21.69
N SER A 133 -4.00 -0.23 -21.49
CA SER A 133 -2.74 -0.91 -21.18
C SER A 133 -1.75 -0.78 -22.33
N ALA A 134 -2.20 -0.98 -23.58
CA ALA A 134 -1.40 -0.80 -24.78
C ALA A 134 -0.94 0.65 -24.99
N ALA A 135 -1.72 1.62 -24.50
CA ALA A 135 -1.36 3.04 -24.50
C ALA A 135 -0.38 3.44 -23.37
N GLY A 136 0.03 2.49 -22.51
CA GLY A 136 1.03 2.71 -21.48
C GLY A 136 0.48 2.91 -20.05
N SER A 137 -0.83 2.79 -19.83
CA SER A 137 -1.38 2.91 -18.48
C SER A 137 -1.06 1.68 -17.64
N GLY A 138 -0.17 1.84 -16.65
CA GLY A 138 0.14 0.79 -15.68
C GLY A 138 -1.07 0.39 -14.83
N GLU A 139 -1.97 1.34 -14.53
CA GLU A 139 -3.23 1.03 -13.84
C GLU A 139 -4.12 0.12 -14.67
N ALA A 140 -4.26 0.37 -15.98
CA ALA A 140 -5.01 -0.51 -16.86
C ALA A 140 -4.42 -1.93 -16.90
N SER A 141 -3.10 -2.03 -16.98
CA SER A 141 -2.38 -3.31 -16.97
C SER A 141 -2.65 -4.09 -15.67
N GLU A 142 -2.57 -3.42 -14.52
CA GLU A 142 -2.82 -4.02 -13.20
C GLU A 142 -4.29 -4.46 -13.06
N VAL A 143 -5.22 -3.58 -13.42
CA VAL A 143 -6.66 -3.89 -13.36
C VAL A 143 -7.03 -5.03 -14.31
N LEU A 144 -6.42 -5.12 -15.50
CA LEU A 144 -6.61 -6.24 -16.42
C LEU A 144 -6.08 -7.55 -15.83
N ALA A 145 -4.91 -7.53 -15.18
CA ALA A 145 -4.37 -8.71 -14.51
C ALA A 145 -5.29 -9.23 -13.39
N GLN A 146 -5.84 -8.32 -12.58
CA GLN A 146 -6.79 -8.68 -11.53
C GLN A 146 -8.15 -9.10 -12.09
N LEU A 147 -8.58 -8.54 -13.22
CA LEU A 147 -9.78 -8.98 -13.93
C LEU A 147 -9.65 -10.44 -14.38
N ILE A 148 -8.51 -10.82 -14.96
CA ILE A 148 -8.22 -12.20 -15.37
C ILE A 148 -8.29 -13.13 -14.15
N THR A 149 -7.63 -12.78 -13.06
CA THR A 149 -7.68 -13.54 -11.80
C THR A 149 -9.11 -13.71 -11.29
N ARG A 150 -9.95 -12.68 -11.44
CA ARG A 150 -11.37 -12.73 -11.07
C ARG A 150 -12.19 -13.63 -12.00
N MET A 151 -11.93 -13.62 -13.32
CA MET A 151 -12.59 -14.54 -14.25
C MET A 151 -12.37 -15.99 -13.81
N TYR A 152 -11.13 -16.35 -13.47
CA TYR A 152 -10.80 -17.69 -12.96
C TYR A 152 -11.51 -18.04 -11.65
N ALA A 153 -11.45 -17.15 -10.65
CA ALA A 153 -12.08 -17.38 -9.35
C ALA A 153 -13.60 -17.57 -9.46
N ASN A 154 -14.23 -16.94 -10.45
CA ASN A 154 -15.67 -17.02 -10.70
C ASN A 154 -16.06 -18.14 -11.70
N GLY A 155 -15.08 -18.90 -12.22
CA GLY A 155 -15.33 -19.94 -13.23
C GLY A 155 -15.80 -19.39 -14.59
N HIS A 156 -15.56 -18.10 -14.87
CA HIS A 156 -15.90 -17.47 -16.14
C HIS A 156 -14.99 -18.00 -17.25
N ALA A 157 -15.58 -18.44 -18.36
CA ALA A 157 -14.82 -18.95 -19.50
C ALA A 157 -14.03 -17.80 -20.15
N THR A 158 -12.72 -17.98 -20.32
CA THR A 158 -11.85 -16.94 -20.87
C THR A 158 -10.71 -17.54 -21.70
N SER A 159 -10.19 -16.74 -22.63
CA SER A 159 -9.00 -17.10 -23.43
C SER A 159 -7.68 -16.69 -22.76
N TYR A 160 -7.74 -15.79 -21.78
CA TYR A 160 -6.57 -15.40 -20.99
C TYR A 160 -6.06 -16.56 -20.16
N THR A 161 -4.75 -16.66 -20.01
CA THR A 161 -4.07 -17.63 -19.15
C THR A 161 -3.64 -17.00 -17.82
N GLU A 162 -3.31 -17.81 -16.81
CA GLU A 162 -2.67 -17.30 -15.59
C GLU A 162 -1.34 -16.58 -15.90
N ALA A 163 -0.60 -17.06 -16.89
CA ALA A 163 0.63 -16.42 -17.35
C ALA A 163 0.39 -15.01 -17.92
N ASP A 164 -0.78 -14.74 -18.50
CA ASP A 164 -1.15 -13.39 -18.96
C ASP A 164 -1.31 -12.42 -17.80
N ALA A 165 -1.96 -12.84 -16.70
CA ALA A 165 -2.06 -12.02 -15.50
C ALA A 165 -0.67 -11.71 -14.93
N ILE A 166 0.22 -12.71 -14.82
CA ILE A 166 1.60 -12.53 -14.37
C ILE A 166 2.35 -11.51 -15.23
N ARG A 167 2.23 -11.62 -16.56
CA ARG A 167 2.85 -10.70 -17.51
C ARG A 167 2.30 -9.28 -17.37
N LEU A 168 1.00 -9.13 -17.16
CA LEU A 168 0.34 -7.82 -17.02
C LEU A 168 0.70 -7.11 -15.71
N HIS A 169 0.81 -7.83 -14.59
CA HIS A 169 1.37 -7.28 -13.36
C HIS A 169 2.81 -6.78 -13.56
N ALA A 170 3.65 -7.55 -14.24
CA ALA A 170 5.00 -7.11 -14.56
C ALA A 170 5.00 -5.87 -15.49
N LEU A 171 4.09 -5.83 -16.46
CA LEU A 171 3.92 -4.68 -17.34
C LEU A 171 3.51 -3.43 -16.55
N ALA A 172 2.55 -3.54 -15.64
CA ALA A 172 2.10 -2.44 -14.77
C ALA A 172 3.27 -1.81 -14.01
N ARG A 173 4.13 -2.64 -13.39
CA ARG A 173 5.35 -2.19 -12.70
C ARG A 173 6.28 -1.40 -13.63
N THR A 174 6.56 -1.92 -14.82
CA THR A 174 7.41 -1.21 -15.80
C THR A 174 6.80 0.10 -16.31
N GLN A 175 5.47 0.22 -16.24
CA GLN A 175 4.71 1.43 -16.56
C GLN A 175 4.55 2.38 -15.36
N GLY A 176 5.25 2.12 -14.25
CA GLY A 176 5.25 2.99 -13.06
C GLY A 176 4.07 2.77 -12.11
N PHE A 177 3.33 1.67 -12.28
CA PHE A 177 2.21 1.28 -11.42
C PHE A 177 2.56 0.00 -10.66
N ASP A 178 3.43 0.14 -9.65
CA ASP A 178 3.86 -0.98 -8.81
C ASP A 178 3.05 -1.05 -7.52
N VAL A 179 2.05 -1.94 -7.55
CA VAL A 179 1.17 -2.23 -6.41
C VAL A 179 1.47 -3.61 -5.89
N GLU A 180 1.62 -3.70 -4.57
CA GLU A 180 1.90 -4.95 -3.87
C GLU A 180 1.04 -5.07 -2.62
N PRO A 181 0.75 -6.32 -2.17
CA PRO A 181 -0.04 -6.49 -0.97
C PRO A 181 0.84 -6.12 0.23
N ILE A 182 0.42 -5.10 0.98
CA ILE A 182 1.17 -4.60 2.13
C ILE A 182 0.34 -4.68 3.42
N SER A 183 0.99 -5.12 4.49
CA SER A 183 0.48 -5.12 5.86
C SER A 183 1.39 -4.28 6.72
N VAL A 184 0.84 -3.23 7.35
CA VAL A 184 1.58 -2.37 8.26
C VAL A 184 1.13 -2.64 9.68
N THR A 185 2.06 -3.04 10.55
CA THR A 185 1.78 -3.32 11.97
C THR A 185 2.65 -2.47 12.88
N CYS A 186 2.12 -2.14 14.04
CA CYS A 186 2.77 -1.29 15.02
C CYS A 186 3.02 -2.00 16.35
N TYR A 187 4.21 -1.79 16.89
CA TYR A 187 4.63 -2.28 18.18
C TYR A 187 5.09 -1.12 19.05
N LYS A 188 4.61 -1.08 20.29
CA LYS A 188 5.19 -0.21 21.32
C LYS A 188 6.30 -0.94 22.04
N VAL A 189 7.46 -0.30 22.17
CA VAL A 189 8.57 -0.81 22.96
C VAL A 189 8.34 -0.42 24.43
N VAL A 190 8.39 -1.40 25.32
CA VAL A 190 8.40 -1.19 26.77
C VAL A 190 9.73 -1.69 27.31
N HIS A 191 10.61 -0.76 27.68
CA HIS A 191 11.93 -1.10 28.20
C HIS A 191 11.87 -1.89 29.51
N GLY A 192 12.80 -2.83 29.66
CA GLY A 192 12.96 -3.67 30.87
C GLY A 192 13.37 -5.09 30.52
N GLY A 193 13.79 -5.89 31.51
CA GLY A 193 14.14 -7.31 31.30
C GLY A 193 15.44 -7.57 30.52
N GLN A 194 15.67 -8.85 30.18
CA GLN A 194 16.84 -9.32 29.41
C GLN A 194 16.36 -9.82 28.04
N GLY A 195 16.66 -9.08 26.97
CA GLY A 195 16.28 -9.46 25.60
C GLY A 195 14.94 -8.87 25.13
N ILE A 196 14.41 -9.43 24.04
CA ILE A 196 13.13 -9.04 23.44
C ILE A 196 12.07 -10.09 23.79
N SER A 197 10.96 -9.67 24.36
CA SER A 197 9.78 -10.51 24.55
C SER A 197 8.60 -9.97 23.72
N LEU A 198 7.74 -10.88 23.24
CA LEU A 198 6.50 -10.51 22.58
C LEU A 198 5.39 -10.48 23.61
N GLY A 199 4.68 -9.36 23.71
CA GLY A 199 3.53 -9.22 24.59
C GLY A 199 2.23 -9.58 23.88
N ARG A 200 1.29 -8.63 23.80
CA ARG A 200 0.06 -8.80 23.01
C ARG A 200 0.44 -9.22 21.58
N LEU A 201 -0.10 -10.35 21.11
CA LEU A 201 0.08 -10.83 19.73
C LEU A 201 -1.12 -10.41 18.87
N PRO A 202 -0.94 -10.15 17.56
CA PRO A 202 -2.06 -10.03 16.62
C PRO A 202 -2.84 -11.36 16.55
N GLY A 203 -4.17 -11.26 16.47
CA GLY A 203 -5.10 -12.34 16.10
C GLY A 203 -4.78 -13.76 16.58
N LEU A 204 -5.25 -14.15 17.75
CA LEU A 204 -5.35 -15.58 18.09
C LEU A 204 -6.65 -16.13 17.48
N ILE A 205 -6.54 -16.80 16.34
CA ILE A 205 -7.63 -17.66 15.84
C ILE A 205 -7.48 -19.01 16.53
N VAL A 206 -8.55 -19.47 17.20
CA VAL A 206 -8.54 -20.75 17.91
C VAL A 206 -8.37 -21.88 16.90
N GLY A 207 -7.23 -22.57 16.95
CA GLY A 207 -6.89 -23.70 16.07
C GLY A 207 -5.69 -23.45 15.16
N ASP A 208 -5.32 -22.18 14.92
CA ASP A 208 -4.14 -21.84 14.13
C ASP A 208 -2.88 -21.74 15.00
N PRO A 209 -1.70 -22.10 14.46
CA PRO A 209 -0.43 -21.82 15.12
C PRO A 209 -0.31 -20.31 15.40
N PRO A 210 0.21 -19.90 16.57
CA PRO A 210 0.41 -18.48 16.84
C PRO A 210 1.38 -17.90 15.81
N GLU A 211 0.94 -16.85 15.11
CA GLU A 211 1.82 -16.11 14.20
C GLU A 211 3.04 -15.59 14.98
N GLN A 212 4.23 -15.88 14.47
CA GLN A 212 5.46 -15.28 14.97
C GLN A 212 5.71 -14.00 14.17
N PRO A 213 5.47 -12.80 14.75
CA PRO A 213 5.55 -11.55 14.01
C PRO A 213 6.98 -11.16 13.59
N PHE A 214 7.99 -11.83 14.16
CA PHE A 214 9.40 -11.61 13.87
C PHE A 214 10.12 -12.96 13.76
N THR A 215 10.99 -13.07 12.77
CA THR A 215 11.93 -14.18 12.63
C THR A 215 13.06 -14.08 13.66
N SER A 216 13.80 -15.18 13.86
CA SER A 216 14.99 -15.19 14.74
C SER A 216 16.05 -14.18 14.31
N ASP A 217 16.22 -14.00 13.01
CA ASP A 217 17.24 -13.12 12.43
C ASP A 217 16.86 -11.64 12.63
N GLU A 218 15.58 -11.31 12.49
CA GLU A 218 15.05 -9.98 12.81
C GLU A 218 15.20 -9.65 14.29
N LEU A 219 14.86 -10.58 15.20
CA LEU A 219 15.06 -10.39 16.63
C LEU A 219 16.55 -10.20 16.97
N ALA A 220 17.44 -10.94 16.31
CA ALA A 220 18.88 -10.75 16.46
C ALA A 220 19.35 -9.38 15.94
N ALA A 221 18.80 -8.91 14.82
CA ALA A 221 19.09 -7.58 14.27
C ALA A 221 18.59 -6.45 15.19
N LEU A 222 17.38 -6.58 15.72
CA LEU A 222 16.82 -5.65 16.71
C LEU A 222 17.69 -5.58 17.97
N LYS A 223 18.14 -6.73 18.48
CA LYS A 223 19.06 -6.78 19.63
C LYS A 223 20.39 -6.09 19.33
N LYS A 224 20.94 -6.25 18.12
CA LYS A 224 22.17 -5.56 17.69
C LYS A 224 21.99 -4.04 17.63
N LEU A 225 20.79 -3.55 17.30
CA LEU A 225 20.42 -2.12 17.37
C LEU A 225 20.11 -1.63 18.79
N GLY A 226 20.25 -2.48 19.81
CA GLY A 226 20.01 -2.11 21.21
C GLY A 226 18.54 -2.16 21.64
N VAL A 227 17.63 -2.65 20.78
CA VAL A 227 16.23 -2.85 21.16
C VAL A 227 16.14 -3.94 22.22
N SER A 228 15.52 -3.61 23.36
CA SER A 228 15.32 -4.53 24.48
C SER A 228 14.00 -4.23 25.21
N GLY A 229 13.45 -5.26 25.84
CA GLY A 229 12.17 -5.23 26.54
C GLY A 229 11.03 -5.88 25.79
N THR A 230 9.82 -5.47 26.10
CA THR A 230 8.61 -6.09 25.58
C THR A 230 8.09 -5.31 24.38
N LEU A 231 7.88 -6.01 23.25
CA LEU A 231 7.18 -5.46 22.09
C LEU A 231 5.68 -5.74 22.25
N LEU A 232 4.90 -4.68 22.43
CA LEU A 232 3.45 -4.75 22.57
C LEU A 232 2.79 -4.44 21.24
N TYR A 233 2.09 -5.40 20.64
CA TYR A 233 1.25 -5.14 19.47
C TYR A 233 0.19 -4.10 19.82
N GLY A 234 0.18 -2.99 19.09
CA GLY A 234 -0.80 -1.94 19.25
C GLY A 234 -1.96 -2.05 18.26
N GLY A 235 -1.66 -2.45 17.02
CA GLY A 235 -2.58 -2.44 15.89
C GLY A 235 -1.84 -2.32 14.57
N GLY A 236 -2.55 -1.99 13.51
CA GLY A 236 -1.99 -1.83 12.19
C GLY A 236 -3.00 -1.30 11.17
N SER A 237 -2.57 -1.27 9.92
CA SER A 237 -3.38 -1.04 8.74
C SER A 237 -3.11 -2.19 7.77
N GLY A 238 -4.17 -2.77 7.23
CA GLY A 238 -4.10 -3.74 6.14
C GLY A 238 -4.92 -3.22 4.96
N GLY A 239 -4.43 -3.45 3.75
CA GLY A 239 -5.14 -3.05 2.53
C GLY A 239 -4.78 -1.63 2.11
N GLY A 240 -3.81 -1.54 1.21
CA GLY A 240 -3.20 -0.30 0.79
C GLY A 240 -3.56 0.16 -0.63
N ASP A 241 -4.70 -0.25 -1.20
CA ASP A 241 -5.26 0.32 -2.45
C ASP A 241 -6.76 -0.03 -2.59
N SER A 242 -7.48 0.62 -3.53
CA SER A 242 -8.93 0.55 -3.78
C SER A 242 -9.50 -0.89 -3.89
N MET A 243 -10.85 -1.04 -3.83
CA MET A 243 -11.56 -2.32 -4.01
C MET A 243 -11.23 -3.05 -5.34
N LEU A 244 -10.71 -2.33 -6.34
CA LEU A 244 -10.24 -2.87 -7.62
C LEU A 244 -8.79 -3.38 -7.60
N LEU A 245 -8.05 -3.13 -6.51
CA LEU A 245 -6.65 -3.45 -6.30
C LEU A 245 -6.47 -4.36 -5.05
N THR A 246 -7.42 -5.23 -4.78
CA THR A 246 -7.45 -6.04 -3.54
C THR A 246 -6.58 -7.27 -3.59
N ARG A 247 -6.04 -7.64 -4.77
CA ARG A 247 -5.15 -8.80 -4.95
C ARG A 247 -4.00 -8.50 -5.91
N PRO A 248 -3.13 -7.54 -5.58
CA PRO A 248 -1.89 -7.38 -6.31
C PRO A 248 -1.07 -8.67 -6.27
N GLN A 249 -0.31 -8.91 -7.33
CA GLN A 249 0.53 -10.10 -7.42
C GLN A 249 1.70 -10.03 -6.43
N GLY A 250 1.93 -11.13 -5.71
CA GLY A 250 3.13 -11.33 -4.92
C GLY A 250 2.84 -11.77 -3.48
N PRO A 251 3.89 -12.10 -2.72
CA PRO A 251 3.76 -12.35 -1.29
C PRO A 251 3.37 -11.06 -0.56
N LEU A 252 2.65 -11.21 0.56
CA LEU A 252 2.36 -10.09 1.46
C LEU A 252 3.66 -9.50 2.01
N VAL A 253 3.87 -8.21 1.80
CA VAL A 253 4.95 -7.45 2.40
C VAL A 253 4.55 -6.95 3.78
N HIS A 254 5.38 -7.24 4.78
CA HIS A 254 5.17 -6.81 6.15
C HIS A 254 6.06 -5.62 6.47
N VAL A 255 5.41 -4.50 6.81
CA VAL A 255 6.07 -3.34 7.42
C VAL A 255 5.75 -3.32 8.90
N ARG A 256 6.79 -3.41 9.73
CA ARG A 256 6.67 -3.42 11.19
C ARG A 256 7.26 -2.12 11.75
N VAL A 257 6.45 -1.30 12.39
CA VAL A 257 6.87 -0.02 12.98
C VAL A 257 7.00 -0.18 14.49
N LEU A 258 8.23 -0.09 15.00
CA LEU A 258 8.55 -0.13 16.43
C LEU A 258 8.67 1.30 16.96
N LEU A 259 7.71 1.67 17.81
CA LEU A 259 7.62 2.98 18.44
C LEU A 259 8.09 2.89 19.89
N ASP A 260 9.10 3.69 20.19
CA ASP A 260 9.65 3.89 21.52
C ASP A 260 8.83 4.95 22.30
N HIS A 261 8.41 6.00 21.61
CA HIS A 261 7.61 7.10 22.14
C HIS A 261 6.65 7.64 21.08
N ALA A 262 5.68 8.47 21.49
CA ALA A 262 4.78 9.12 20.54
C ALA A 262 5.59 10.04 19.60
N PRO A 263 5.45 9.91 18.27
CA PRO A 263 6.05 10.87 17.34
C PRO A 263 5.57 12.30 17.65
N GLU A 264 6.46 13.29 17.50
CA GLU A 264 6.13 14.72 17.71
C GLU A 264 5.40 15.33 16.50
N ALA A 265 5.58 14.76 15.31
CA ALA A 265 5.03 15.21 14.05
C ALA A 265 4.68 14.01 13.16
N GLU A 266 4.03 14.28 12.02
CA GLU A 266 3.84 13.27 10.98
C GLU A 266 5.19 12.77 10.49
N VAL A 267 5.33 11.45 10.40
CA VAL A 267 6.53 10.79 9.86
C VAL A 267 6.12 10.01 8.63
N ARG A 268 6.91 10.18 7.57
CA ARG A 268 6.79 9.42 6.33
C ARG A 268 7.96 8.45 6.27
N LEU A 269 7.64 7.17 6.23
CA LEU A 269 8.60 6.08 6.10
C LEU A 269 8.53 5.58 4.67
N PRO A 270 9.65 5.32 3.99
CA PRO A 270 9.62 4.77 2.65
C PRO A 270 8.82 3.46 2.60
N MET A 271 7.98 3.28 1.58
CA MET A 271 7.31 2.00 1.38
C MET A 271 8.31 1.02 0.73
N PRO A 272 8.67 -0.10 1.37
CA PRO A 272 9.63 -1.03 0.78
C PRO A 272 9.03 -1.72 -0.44
N ALA A 273 9.84 -1.95 -1.46
CA ALA A 273 9.41 -2.68 -2.66
C ALA A 273 9.69 -4.18 -2.50
N HIS A 274 8.63 -5.01 -2.51
CA HIS A 274 8.68 -6.48 -2.57
C HIS A 274 9.48 -7.14 -1.44
N ARG A 275 9.56 -6.48 -0.27
CA ARG A 275 10.36 -6.96 0.87
C ARG A 275 9.82 -6.49 2.22
N ASP A 276 9.96 -7.37 3.20
CA ASP A 276 9.70 -7.06 4.60
C ASP A 276 10.68 -6.02 5.16
N VAL A 277 10.18 -5.08 5.97
CA VAL A 277 11.00 -4.08 6.66
C VAL A 277 10.49 -3.82 8.07
N ILE A 278 11.44 -3.69 9.01
CA ILE A 278 11.20 -3.18 10.36
C ILE A 278 11.74 -1.75 10.46
N TYR A 279 10.87 -0.79 10.76
CA TYR A 279 11.25 0.58 11.10
C TYR A 279 11.33 0.72 12.62
N VAL A 280 12.53 0.98 13.14
CA VAL A 280 12.79 1.17 14.57
C VAL A 280 12.95 2.65 14.88
N GLN A 281 12.10 3.20 15.75
CA GLN A 281 12.23 4.58 16.20
C GLN A 281 13.48 4.75 17.07
N GLN A 282 14.33 5.73 16.72
CA GLN A 282 15.51 6.11 17.47
C GLN A 282 15.57 7.65 17.58
N GLY A 283 15.35 8.17 18.78
CA GLY A 283 15.17 9.61 18.97
C GLY A 283 14.03 10.13 18.07
N LYS A 284 14.29 11.20 17.31
CA LYS A 284 13.29 11.79 16.40
C LYS A 284 13.16 11.08 15.04
N GLY A 285 14.00 10.09 14.77
CA GLY A 285 14.08 9.42 13.46
C GLY A 285 13.74 7.93 13.53
N PHE A 286 13.88 7.27 12.39
CA PHE A 286 13.69 5.83 12.23
C PHE A 286 14.88 5.20 11.52
N VAL A 287 15.19 3.96 11.89
CA VAL A 287 16.17 3.11 11.22
C VAL A 287 15.45 1.91 10.63
N ALA A 288 15.68 1.62 9.36
CA ALA A 288 15.13 0.47 8.66
C ALA A 288 15.98 -0.79 8.85
N ILE A 289 15.33 -1.95 8.95
CA ILE A 289 15.97 -3.27 8.94
C ILE A 289 15.21 -4.18 7.95
N PRO A 290 15.88 -4.73 6.94
CA PRO A 290 17.22 -4.35 6.47
C PRO A 290 17.25 -2.88 5.98
N ALA A 291 18.41 -2.24 6.11
CA ALA A 291 18.59 -0.82 5.75
C ALA A 291 18.73 -0.59 4.25
N ASP A 292 19.13 -1.61 3.52
CA ASP A 292 19.26 -1.65 2.06
C ASP A 292 18.00 -2.23 1.39
N GLY A 293 17.82 -1.87 0.12
CA GLY A 293 16.73 -2.35 -0.72
C GLY A 293 15.97 -1.22 -1.39
N GLU A 294 15.25 -1.56 -2.44
CA GLU A 294 14.42 -0.62 -3.19
C GLU A 294 13.17 -0.25 -2.38
N ASN A 295 12.67 0.96 -2.66
CA ASN A 295 11.45 1.49 -2.09
C ASN A 295 10.55 1.91 -3.24
N LEU A 296 9.26 1.65 -3.08
CA LEU A 296 8.24 2.25 -3.93
C LEU A 296 8.23 3.76 -3.72
N PRO A 297 7.83 4.56 -4.72
CA PRO A 297 7.72 6.00 -4.60
C PRO A 297 6.50 6.41 -3.76
N ARG A 298 6.23 5.71 -2.65
CA ARG A 298 5.07 5.86 -1.76
C ARG A 298 5.54 5.75 -0.31
N TYR A 299 4.65 6.08 0.63
CA TYR A 299 5.01 6.20 2.03
C TYR A 299 4.09 5.39 2.94
N VAL A 300 4.68 4.85 4.00
CA VAL A 300 3.97 4.50 5.24
C VAL A 300 3.96 5.73 6.13
N ILE A 301 2.77 6.21 6.49
CA ILE A 301 2.58 7.46 7.22
C ILE A 301 2.24 7.14 8.67
N VAL A 302 3.10 7.57 9.59
CA VAL A 302 2.86 7.48 11.04
C VAL A 302 2.42 8.85 11.54
N ASN A 303 1.18 8.93 12.00
CA ASN A 303 0.60 10.17 12.50
C ASN A 303 0.74 10.26 14.02
N PRO A 304 1.17 11.41 14.55
CA PRO A 304 1.31 11.60 15.99
C PRO A 304 -0.05 11.59 16.68
N VAL A 305 -0.03 11.59 18.00
CA VAL A 305 -1.25 11.77 18.81
C VAL A 305 -1.88 13.13 18.46
N LYS A 306 -3.12 13.10 17.94
CA LYS A 306 -3.92 14.30 17.65
C LYS A 306 -5.13 14.37 18.57
N GLY A 307 -5.31 15.49 19.25
CA GLY A 307 -6.47 15.72 20.12
C GLY A 307 -6.39 14.97 21.46
N PRO A 308 -7.54 14.74 22.13
CA PRO A 308 -7.56 14.21 23.50
C PRO A 308 -7.32 12.70 23.59
N THR A 309 -7.30 11.98 22.47
CA THR A 309 -7.11 10.53 22.45
C THR A 309 -5.62 10.21 22.30
N PRO A 310 -4.99 9.49 23.26
CA PRO A 310 -3.56 9.14 23.26
C PRO A 310 -3.18 8.10 22.19
N GLN A 311 -3.62 8.28 20.95
CA GLN A 311 -3.61 7.28 19.89
C GLN A 311 -2.75 7.74 18.72
N VAL A 312 -1.68 6.99 18.45
CA VAL A 312 -0.92 7.06 17.20
C VAL A 312 -1.69 6.26 16.14
N THR A 313 -1.72 6.77 14.91
CA THR A 313 -2.29 6.07 13.75
C THR A 313 -1.22 5.81 12.71
N VAL A 314 -1.44 4.79 11.90
CA VAL A 314 -0.55 4.43 10.79
C VAL A 314 -1.39 4.25 9.53
N GLY A 315 -0.84 4.63 8.39
CA GLY A 315 -1.48 4.41 7.11
C GLY A 315 -0.49 4.17 5.98
N THR A 316 -1.02 3.72 4.86
CA THR A 316 -0.32 3.49 3.60
C THR A 316 -0.81 4.48 2.56
N GLN A 317 0.11 5.14 1.88
CA GLN A 317 -0.19 5.99 0.74
C GLN A 317 -0.67 5.11 -0.42
N THR A 318 -1.90 5.33 -0.88
CA THR A 318 -2.50 4.62 -2.02
C THR A 318 -2.01 5.23 -3.34
N MET A 319 -2.21 4.51 -4.45
CA MET A 319 -1.73 4.93 -5.78
C MET A 319 -2.35 6.24 -6.25
N ASP A 320 -3.58 6.55 -5.85
CA ASP A 320 -4.30 7.79 -6.17
C ASP A 320 -3.90 8.99 -5.28
N GLY A 321 -3.02 8.79 -4.30
CA GLY A 321 -2.60 9.83 -3.36
C GLY A 321 -3.48 9.94 -2.10
N GLY A 322 -4.45 9.05 -1.94
CA GLY A 322 -5.16 8.84 -0.68
C GLY A 322 -4.31 8.12 0.38
N VAL A 323 -4.88 7.97 1.58
CA VAL A 323 -4.24 7.23 2.68
C VAL A 323 -5.24 6.24 3.27
N SER A 324 -4.89 4.95 3.22
CA SER A 324 -5.61 3.89 3.94
C SER A 324 -4.94 3.69 5.30
N GLY A 325 -5.68 3.79 6.40
CA GLY A 325 -5.08 3.82 7.74
C GLY A 325 -5.85 3.08 8.82
N GLY A 326 -5.18 2.85 9.93
CA GLY A 326 -5.70 2.17 11.11
C GLY A 326 -5.04 2.64 12.40
N PHE A 327 -5.46 2.04 13.51
CA PHE A 327 -4.88 2.33 14.82
C PHE A 327 -3.51 1.68 14.96
N CYS A 328 -2.51 2.44 15.39
CA CYS A 328 -1.14 1.97 15.54
C CYS A 328 -0.86 1.57 16.99
N THR A 329 -0.71 2.51 17.93
CA THR A 329 -0.52 2.21 19.37
C THR A 329 -0.90 3.40 20.25
N ARG A 330 -0.90 3.22 21.57
CA ARG A 330 -1.21 4.26 22.55
C ARG A 330 -0.03 4.66 23.43
N PHE A 331 0.13 5.96 23.63
CA PHE A 331 1.10 6.56 24.55
C PHE A 331 0.38 7.46 25.56
N PRO A 332 0.56 7.24 26.87
CA PRO A 332 -0.15 7.99 27.90
C PRO A 332 0.15 9.49 27.88
#